data_AF-A0A356M6A4-F1
#
_entry.id   AF-A0A356M6A4-F1
#
_cell.length_a   1.000
_cell.length_b   1.000
_cell.length_c   1.000
_cell.angle_alpha   90.00
_cell.angle_beta   90.00
_cell.angle_gamma   90.00
#
_symmetry.space_group_name_H-M   'P 1'
#
loop_
_entity.id
_entity.type
_entity.pdbx_description
1 polymer ?
#
loop_
_entity_poly.entity_id
_entity_poly.type
_entity_poly.pdbx_seq_one_letter_code
_entity_poly.pdbx_strand_id
1 'polypeptide(L)'
;MQPEIPVKSAIPITCESGAVVLRFPCPGGALWAESSYLCVDIEMRQQSDVRISLTFISHEGRRLVLAHELMPNIRVVFPACLRDLRSSRVFLPVFPGGYKGFVSGLPMGLDEVETI
;
A
#
# COMPACT_ATOMS: atom_id res chain seq x y z
N MET A 1 -2.98 -8.82 -27.49
CA MET A 1 -3.29 -9.50 -26.21
C MET A 1 -3.41 -8.42 -25.15
N GLN A 2 -4.62 -8.16 -24.66
CA GLN A 2 -4.77 -7.36 -23.44
C GLN A 2 -4.28 -8.23 -22.27
N PRO A 3 -3.44 -7.70 -21.37
CA PRO A 3 -3.07 -8.45 -20.17
C PRO A 3 -4.32 -8.60 -19.31
N GLU A 4 -4.70 -9.84 -19.02
CA GLU A 4 -5.69 -10.15 -18.00
C GLU A 4 -5.16 -9.63 -16.67
N ILE A 5 -5.74 -8.53 -16.18
CA ILE A 5 -5.50 -8.06 -14.82
C ILE A 5 -6.22 -9.08 -13.93
N PRO A 6 -5.50 -9.83 -13.07
CA PRO A 6 -6.14 -10.80 -12.19
C PRO A 6 -7.21 -10.09 -11.35
N VAL A 7 -8.45 -10.53 -11.48
CA VAL A 7 -9.58 -9.98 -10.72
C VAL A 7 -9.32 -10.23 -9.23
N LYS A 8 -9.06 -9.14 -8.51
CA LYS A 8 -8.88 -9.07 -7.07
C LYS A 8 -10.14 -9.60 -6.36
N SER A 9 -10.02 -10.72 -5.67
CA SER A 9 -11.00 -11.10 -4.66
C SER A 9 -11.01 -10.04 -3.56
N ALA A 10 -12.16 -9.41 -3.33
CA ALA A 10 -12.34 -8.54 -2.18
C ALA A 10 -12.26 -9.39 -0.90
N ILE A 11 -11.35 -9.05 -0.01
CA ILE A 11 -11.22 -9.72 1.30
C ILE A 11 -12.03 -8.89 2.29
N PRO A 12 -13.22 -9.35 2.73
CA PRO A 12 -13.96 -8.65 3.78
C PRO A 12 -13.21 -8.78 5.10
N ILE A 13 -13.02 -7.65 5.78
CA ILE A 13 -12.34 -7.59 7.06
C ILE A 13 -13.27 -6.89 8.05
N THR A 14 -13.50 -7.52 9.19
CA THR A 14 -14.17 -6.90 10.34
C THR A 14 -13.20 -6.88 11.50
N CYS A 15 -13.04 -5.73 12.16
CA CYS A 15 -12.18 -5.57 13.32
C CYS A 15 -12.89 -4.69 14.35
N GLU A 16 -13.06 -5.21 15.57
CA GLU A 16 -13.77 -4.51 16.64
C GLU A 16 -12.83 -3.61 17.46
N SER A 17 -11.54 -3.95 17.52
CA SER A 17 -10.50 -3.11 18.11
C SER A 17 -9.10 -3.51 17.62
N GLY A 18 -8.20 -2.52 17.54
CA GLY A 18 -6.81 -2.72 17.14
C GLY A 18 -6.54 -2.53 15.64
N ALA A 19 -5.36 -2.95 15.21
CA ALA A 19 -4.94 -2.84 13.81
C ALA A 19 -5.15 -4.17 13.09
N VAL A 20 -5.75 -4.12 11.89
CA VAL A 20 -5.78 -5.26 10.98
C VAL A 20 -4.49 -5.27 10.16
N VAL A 21 -3.81 -6.41 10.13
CA VAL A 21 -2.62 -6.62 9.32
C VAL A 21 -2.88 -7.75 8.34
N LEU A 22 -2.90 -7.43 7.05
CA LEU A 22 -2.80 -8.40 5.97
C LEU A 22 -1.35 -8.44 5.47
N ARG A 23 -0.87 -9.63 5.11
CA ARG A 23 0.47 -9.82 4.57
C ARG A 23 0.39 -10.46 3.21
N PHE A 24 1.12 -9.91 2.26
CA PHE A 24 1.20 -10.43 0.90
C PHE A 24 2.66 -10.72 0.53
N PRO A 25 2.95 -11.87 -0.11
CA PRO A 25 4.26 -12.07 -0.71
C PRO A 25 4.44 -11.09 -1.88
N CYS A 26 5.69 -10.74 -2.17
CA CYS A 26 5.99 -9.92 -3.34
C CYS A 26 5.60 -10.68 -4.63
N PRO A 27 4.86 -10.05 -5.56
CA PRO A 27 4.58 -10.64 -6.86
C PRO A 27 5.88 -10.99 -7.59
N GLY A 28 5.93 -12.14 -8.26
CA GLY A 28 7.07 -12.50 -9.10
C GLY A 28 7.02 -11.87 -10.49
N GLY A 29 8.19 -11.78 -11.15
CA GLY A 29 8.31 -11.46 -12.57
C GLY A 29 7.99 -9.99 -12.93
N ALA A 30 7.48 -9.76 -14.14
CA ALA A 30 7.32 -8.43 -14.72
C ALA A 30 6.33 -7.50 -13.97
N LEU A 31 5.51 -8.05 -13.06
CA LEU A 31 4.59 -7.27 -12.24
C LEU A 31 5.32 -6.50 -11.12
N TRP A 32 6.49 -6.97 -10.70
CA TRP A 32 7.32 -6.35 -9.66
C TRP A 32 8.50 -5.61 -10.26
N ALA A 33 8.20 -4.49 -10.91
CA ALA A 33 9.17 -3.63 -11.58
C ALA A 33 9.02 -2.18 -11.09
N GLU A 34 10.09 -1.39 -11.16
CA GLU A 34 10.06 0.01 -10.73
C GLU A 34 9.04 0.87 -11.51
N SER A 35 8.72 0.51 -12.76
CA SER A 35 7.68 1.17 -13.55
C SER A 35 6.26 0.82 -13.12
N SER A 36 6.08 -0.15 -12.23
CA SER A 36 4.78 -0.64 -11.79
C SER A 36 4.25 0.13 -10.58
N TYR A 37 2.94 0.07 -10.40
CA TYR A 37 2.26 0.57 -9.22
C TYR A 37 1.66 -0.60 -8.44
N LEU A 38 1.85 -0.58 -7.12
CA LEU A 38 1.03 -1.36 -6.21
C LEU A 38 -0.21 -0.54 -5.88
N CYS A 39 -1.38 -1.05 -6.25
CA CYS A 39 -2.65 -0.37 -5.95
C CYS A 39 -3.46 -1.21 -4.96
N VAL A 40 -3.87 -0.60 -3.86
CA VAL A 40 -4.79 -1.21 -2.89
C VAL A 40 -6.13 -0.48 -2.97
N ASP A 41 -7.21 -1.23 -3.15
CA ASP A 41 -8.57 -0.72 -3.25
C ASP A 41 -9.27 -0.99 -1.92
N ILE A 42 -9.72 0.06 -1.24
CA ILE A 42 -10.25 0.00 0.12
C ILE A 42 -11.62 0.66 0.13
N GLU A 43 -12.62 -0.07 0.62
CA GLU A 43 -13.93 0.47 0.95
C GLU A 43 -14.08 0.48 2.47
N MET A 44 -14.20 1.67 3.05
CA MET A 44 -14.36 1.81 4.49
C MET A 44 -15.82 2.08 4.81
N ARG A 45 -16.41 1.26 5.68
CA ARG A 45 -17.82 1.37 6.08
C ARG A 45 -18.02 1.91 7.49
N GLN A 46 -16.94 2.29 8.16
CA GLN A 46 -16.99 2.88 9.49
C GLN A 46 -17.17 4.39 9.44
N GLN A 47 -17.72 4.96 10.51
CA GLN A 47 -18.00 6.40 10.65
C GLN A 47 -16.87 7.21 11.29
N SER A 48 -15.64 6.71 11.22
CA SER A 48 -14.45 7.37 11.78
C SER A 48 -13.27 7.27 10.82
N ASP A 49 -12.34 8.22 10.95
CA ASP A 49 -11.13 8.26 10.14
C ASP A 49 -10.32 6.97 10.32
N VAL A 50 -9.79 6.45 9.22
CA VAL A 50 -8.92 5.27 9.21
C VAL A 50 -7.54 5.70 8.79
N ARG A 51 -6.53 5.19 9.49
CA ARG A 51 -5.17 5.18 8.99
C ARG A 51 -4.90 3.85 8.30
N ILE A 52 -4.60 3.90 7.00
CA ILE A 52 -4.04 2.76 6.28
C ILE A 52 -2.53 2.92 6.15
N SER A 53 -1.80 1.81 6.20
CA SER A 53 -0.38 1.77 5.89
C SER A 53 -0.03 0.57 5.02
N LEU A 54 0.76 0.80 3.97
CA LEU A 54 1.50 -0.22 3.24
C LEU A 54 2.90 -0.31 3.83
N THR A 55 3.32 -1.49 4.26
CA THR A 55 4.61 -1.69 4.93
C THR A 55 5.46 -2.68 4.14
N PHE A 56 6.46 -2.17 3.44
CA PHE A 56 7.44 -2.98 2.74
C PHE A 56 8.49 -3.46 3.74
N ILE A 57 8.66 -4.77 3.84
CA ILE A 57 9.58 -5.43 4.75
C ILE A 57 10.68 -6.10 3.92
N SER A 58 11.94 -5.77 4.20
CA SER A 58 13.08 -6.39 3.52
C SER A 58 13.41 -7.77 4.10
N HIS A 59 14.23 -8.55 3.38
CA HIS A 59 14.86 -9.78 3.89
C HIS A 59 15.63 -9.59 5.22
N GLU A 60 16.15 -8.38 5.47
CA GLU A 60 16.87 -8.01 6.71
C GLU A 60 15.94 -7.48 7.82
N GLY A 61 14.62 -7.49 7.60
CA GLY A 61 13.62 -6.97 8.54
C GLY A 61 13.50 -5.44 8.60
N ARG A 62 14.21 -4.69 7.75
CA ARG A 62 14.01 -3.23 7.59
C ARG A 62 12.58 -2.96 7.08
N ARG A 63 12.01 -1.83 7.51
CA ARG A 63 10.64 -1.44 7.18
C ARG A 63 10.61 -0.09 6.51
N LEU A 64 9.89 -0.02 5.39
CA LEU A 64 9.48 1.22 4.74
C LEU A 64 7.96 1.29 4.77
N VAL A 65 7.41 2.33 5.38
CA VAL A 65 5.97 2.49 5.60
C VAL A 65 5.47 3.68 4.81
N LEU A 66 4.44 3.46 4.00
CA LEU A 66 3.65 4.48 3.32
C LEU A 66 2.25 4.48 3.93
N ALA A 67 1.80 5.59 4.51
CA ALA A 67 0.53 5.64 5.21
C ALA A 67 -0.31 6.86 4.83
N HIS A 68 -1.64 6.68 4.83
CA HIS A 68 -2.60 7.76 4.65
C HIS A 68 -3.70 7.72 5.70
N GLU A 69 -4.15 8.91 6.12
CA GLU A 69 -5.46 9.08 6.76
C GLU A 69 -6.54 9.21 5.68
N LEU A 70 -7.62 8.48 5.87
CA LEU A 70 -8.71 8.32 4.92
C LEU A 70 -10.05 8.78 5.53
N MET A 71 -10.86 9.45 4.72
CA MET A 71 -12.19 9.94 5.12
C MET A 71 -13.18 8.79 5.33
N PRO A 72 -14.10 8.87 6.30
CA PRO A 72 -15.10 7.82 6.53
C PRO A 72 -16.01 7.59 5.31
N ASN A 73 -16.55 6.37 5.18
CA ASN A 73 -17.60 6.01 4.21
C ASN A 73 -17.26 6.28 2.73
N ILE A 74 -15.98 6.25 2.36
CA ILE A 74 -15.53 6.42 0.98
C ILE A 74 -14.73 5.20 0.52
N ARG A 75 -14.83 4.92 -0.78
CA ARG A 75 -13.93 3.98 -1.45
C ARG A 75 -12.73 4.75 -1.98
N VAL A 76 -11.53 4.27 -1.65
CA VAL A 76 -10.27 4.86 -2.12
C VAL A 76 -9.43 3.81 -2.83
N VAL A 77 -8.70 4.25 -3.85
CA VAL A 77 -7.60 3.49 -4.42
C VAL A 77 -6.32 4.16 -3.97
N PHE A 78 -5.50 3.45 -3.20
CA PHE A 78 -4.18 3.90 -2.77
C PHE A 78 -3.11 3.38 -3.74
N PRO A 79 -2.58 4.23 -4.65
CA PRO A 79 -1.45 3.88 -5.51
C PRO A 79 -0.11 4.15 -4.80
N ALA A 80 0.80 3.17 -4.85
CA ALA A 80 2.20 3.32 -4.49
C ALA A 80 3.06 2.99 -5.72
N CYS A 81 3.82 3.98 -6.21
CA CYS A 81 4.78 3.75 -7.30
C CYS A 81 5.98 2.98 -6.74
N LEU A 82 6.33 1.85 -7.34
CA LEU A 82 7.40 1.00 -6.82
C LEU A 82 8.79 1.66 -6.96
N ARG A 83 8.99 2.53 -7.96
CA ARG A 83 10.20 3.37 -8.08
C ARG A 83 10.45 4.24 -6.84
N ASP A 84 9.39 4.71 -6.19
CA ASP A 84 9.51 5.67 -5.09
C ASP A 84 10.07 5.03 -3.81
N LEU A 85 10.09 3.69 -3.72
CA LEU A 85 10.67 2.99 -2.57
C LEU A 85 12.17 3.30 -2.40
N ARG A 86 12.90 3.56 -3.51
CA ARG A 86 14.32 3.94 -3.48
C ARG A 86 14.54 5.43 -3.16
N SER A 87 13.49 6.25 -3.09
CA SER A 87 13.60 7.68 -2.88
C SER A 87 13.48 8.05 -1.40
N SER A 88 14.31 8.99 -0.94
CA SER A 88 14.14 9.64 0.37
C SER A 88 13.16 10.81 0.33
N ARG A 89 12.72 11.22 -0.87
CA ARG A 89 11.85 12.39 -1.12
C ARG A 89 10.44 11.97 -1.50
N VAL A 90 9.86 11.03 -0.77
CA VAL A 90 8.53 10.51 -1.09
C VAL A 90 7.49 11.55 -0.66
N PHE A 91 7.02 12.34 -1.62
CA PHE A 91 5.74 13.04 -1.50
C PHE A 91 4.66 12.04 -1.85
N LEU A 92 3.90 11.60 -0.85
CA LEU A 92 2.74 10.76 -1.12
C LEU A 92 1.68 11.61 -1.82
N PRO A 93 1.18 11.19 -2.99
CA PRO A 93 0.12 11.91 -3.66
C PRO A 93 -1.11 11.94 -2.74
N VAL A 94 -1.77 13.10 -2.70
CA VAL A 94 -3.11 13.23 -2.12
C VAL A 94 -4.09 12.81 -3.21
N PHE A 95 -5.05 11.96 -2.86
CA PHE A 95 -6.09 11.46 -3.76
C PHE A 95 -7.47 11.65 -3.12
N PRO A 96 -8.57 11.72 -3.90
CA PRO A 96 -9.90 11.88 -3.32
C PRO A 96 -10.19 10.85 -2.22
N GLY A 97 -10.54 11.32 -1.03
CA GLY A 97 -10.76 10.49 0.16
C GLY A 97 -9.54 10.25 1.05
N GLY A 98 -8.32 10.56 0.61
CA GLY A 98 -7.11 10.58 1.47
C GLY A 98 -6.56 11.99 1.60
N TYR A 99 -6.21 12.43 2.82
CA TYR A 99 -5.86 13.84 3.06
C TYR A 99 -4.55 14.09 3.83
N LYS A 100 -3.93 13.05 4.39
CA LYS A 100 -2.64 13.19 5.09
C LYS A 100 -1.75 11.98 4.86
N GLY A 101 -0.69 12.17 4.08
CA GLY A 101 0.30 11.14 3.78
C GLY A 101 1.49 11.18 4.75
N PHE A 102 1.99 10.01 5.14
CA PHE A 102 3.19 9.84 5.95
C PHE A 102 4.11 8.79 5.34
N VAL A 103 5.41 9.06 5.37
CA VAL A 103 6.45 8.10 4.99
C VAL A 103 7.42 7.97 6.14
N SER A 104 7.76 6.74 6.51
CA SER A 104 8.75 6.46 7.54
C SER A 104 9.57 5.23 7.20
N GLY A 105 10.85 5.25 7.56
CA GLY A 105 11.80 4.20 7.21
C GLY A 105 12.88 4.69 6.27
N LEU A 106 13.86 3.83 5.98
CA LEU A 106 14.89 4.11 5.00
C LEU A 106 14.43 3.66 3.61
N PRO A 107 14.90 4.34 2.54
CA PRO A 107 14.68 3.86 1.19
C PRO A 107 15.14 2.42 1.01
N MET A 108 14.45 1.70 0.13
CA MET A 108 14.63 0.26 -0.10
C MET A 108 14.52 -0.06 -1.59
N GLY A 109 15.41 -0.91 -2.11
CA GLY A 109 15.28 -1.48 -3.46
C GLY A 109 14.13 -2.48 -3.56
N LEU A 110 13.52 -2.59 -4.75
CA LEU A 110 12.46 -3.59 -5.00
C LEU A 110 12.91 -5.02 -4.71
N ASP A 111 14.18 -5.32 -5.02
CA ASP A 111 14.83 -6.60 -4.85
C ASP A 111 15.06 -6.97 -3.38
N GLU A 112 15.11 -5.95 -2.52
CA GLU A 112 15.26 -6.13 -1.08
C GLU A 112 13.93 -6.52 -0.41
N VAL A 113 12.77 -6.20 -1.03
CA VAL A 113 11.45 -6.43 -0.44
C VAL A 113 11.11 -7.92 -0.45
N GLU A 114 10.74 -8.45 0.72
CA GLU A 114 10.29 -9.82 0.92
C GLU A 114 8.76 -9.89 1.09
N THR A 115 8.21 -9.01 1.92
CA THR A 115 6.79 -9.00 2.31
C THR A 115 6.22 -7.58 2.26
N ILE A 116 4.93 -7.48 1.95
CA ILE A 116 4.13 -6.24 1.95
C ILE A 116 2.98 -6.36 2.95
#